data_AF-A0A9D2FXH0-F1
#
_entry.id   AF-A0A9D2FXH0-F1
#
_cell.length_a   1.000
_cell.length_b   1.000
_cell.length_c   1.000
_cell.angle_alpha   90.00
_cell.angle_beta   90.00
_cell.angle_gamma   90.00
#
_symmetry.space_group_name_H-M   'P 1'
#
loop_
_entity.id
_entity.type
_entity.pdbx_description
1 polymer ?
#
loop_
_entity_poly.entity_id
_entity_poly.type
_entity_poly.pdbx_seq_one_letter_code
_entity_poly.pdbx_strand_id
1 'polypeptide(L)'
;MQKWLSRYRNWLTAITGVLIILAFSSKWVFSSEQGSAYLLFVASLVGGLPIFIQAYQALRVKVISIDLLVTLAILGAFVIKEFEESAIVAFLFLFGAYLEQRTLAKTRSAIKNLVEMVPETTFRKLHNGDFEEVSVEEVNEEDILLVK
;
A
#
# COMPACT_ATOMS: atom_id res chain seq x y z
N MET A 1 -5.52 -11.62 9.01
CA MET A 1 -4.51 -11.94 7.98
C MET A 1 -4.13 -10.75 7.08
N GLN A 2 -5.06 -9.92 6.58
CA GLN A 2 -4.76 -8.77 5.71
C GLN A 2 -3.77 -7.72 6.28
N LYS A 3 -3.85 -7.37 7.59
CA LYS A 3 -2.91 -6.41 8.22
C LYS A 3 -1.48 -6.94 8.37
N TRP A 4 -1.29 -8.26 8.39
CA TRP A 4 0.03 -8.88 8.52
C TRP A 4 0.75 -8.88 7.15
N LEU A 5 0.04 -9.23 6.08
CA LEU A 5 0.57 -9.19 4.71
C LEU A 5 1.02 -7.78 4.28
N SER A 6 0.27 -6.72 4.60
CA SER A 6 0.65 -5.36 4.17
C SER A 6 1.91 -4.81 4.85
N ARG A 7 2.19 -5.20 6.10
CA ARG A 7 3.38 -4.73 6.83
C ARG A 7 4.67 -5.38 6.31
N TYR A 8 4.63 -6.68 5.98
CA TYR A 8 5.78 -7.38 5.40
C TYR A 8 5.94 -7.11 3.91
N ARG A 9 4.85 -6.87 3.16
CA ARG A 9 4.90 -6.59 1.72
C ARG A 9 5.77 -5.38 1.38
N ASN A 10 5.66 -4.28 2.12
CA ASN A 10 6.48 -3.08 1.85
C ASN A 10 7.98 -3.35 2.06
N TRP A 11 8.32 -4.18 3.05
CA TRP A 11 9.71 -4.57 3.30
C TRP A 11 10.22 -5.53 2.22
N LEU A 12 9.37 -6.45 1.75
CA LEU A 12 9.66 -7.31 0.60
C LEU A 12 9.89 -6.49 -0.68
N THR A 13 9.07 -5.47 -0.96
CA THR A 13 9.27 -4.55 -2.09
C THR A 13 10.62 -3.83 -2.02
N ALA A 14 11.03 -3.40 -0.83
CA ALA A 14 12.33 -2.76 -0.63
C ALA A 14 13.47 -3.75 -0.86
N ILE A 15 13.36 -4.97 -0.31
CA ILE A 15 14.35 -6.03 -0.49
C ILE A 15 14.49 -6.40 -1.97
N THR A 16 13.39 -6.57 -2.70
CA THR A 16 13.43 -6.91 -4.13
C THR A 16 14.05 -5.80 -4.96
N GLY A 17 13.71 -4.54 -4.67
CA GLY A 17 14.36 -3.39 -5.30
C GLY A 17 15.87 -3.35 -5.05
N VAL A 18 16.31 -3.58 -3.80
CA VAL A 18 17.73 -3.64 -3.44
C VAL A 18 18.43 -4.80 -4.15
N LEU A 19 17.82 -5.99 -4.21
CA LEU A 19 18.39 -7.15 -4.90
C LEU A 19 18.55 -6.90 -6.41
N ILE A 20 17.57 -6.25 -7.05
CA ILE A 20 17.67 -5.87 -8.47
C ILE A 20 18.82 -4.89 -8.69
N ILE A 21 18.93 -3.84 -7.86
CA ILE A 21 20.02 -2.87 -7.94
C ILE A 21 21.38 -3.56 -7.78
N LEU A 22 21.49 -4.48 -6.81
CA LEU A 22 22.71 -5.27 -6.59
C LEU A 22 23.02 -6.19 -7.79
N ALA A 23 22.02 -6.80 -8.40
CA ALA A 23 22.20 -7.65 -9.58
C ALA A 23 22.75 -6.85 -10.77
N PHE A 24 22.14 -5.71 -11.09
CA PHE A 24 22.61 -4.83 -12.16
C PHE A 24 24.02 -4.27 -11.86
N SER A 25 24.28 -3.91 -10.60
CA SER A 25 25.62 -3.45 -10.17
C SER A 25 26.66 -4.56 -10.34
N SER A 26 26.33 -5.80 -9.99
CA SER A 26 27.22 -6.96 -10.15
C SER A 26 27.52 -7.23 -11.63
N LYS A 27 26.52 -7.10 -12.52
CA LYS A 27 26.70 -7.25 -13.97
C LYS A 27 27.68 -6.23 -14.52
N TRP A 28 27.62 -4.98 -14.04
CA TRP A 28 28.46 -3.87 -14.51
C TRP A 28 29.87 -3.88 -13.93
N VAL A 29 30.02 -4.21 -12.64
CA VAL A 29 31.31 -4.11 -11.92
C VAL A 29 32.14 -5.38 -12.04
N PHE A 30 31.53 -6.56 -11.99
CA PHE A 30 32.23 -7.84 -11.91
C PHE A 30 32.14 -8.68 -13.19
N SER A 31 31.34 -8.26 -14.18
CA SER A 31 31.05 -9.01 -15.43
C SER A 31 30.69 -10.48 -15.21
N SER A 32 30.24 -10.84 -14.00
CA SER A 32 29.92 -12.20 -13.61
C SER A 32 28.46 -12.49 -13.96
N GLU A 33 28.21 -13.06 -15.14
CA GLU A 33 26.85 -13.36 -15.59
C GLU A 33 26.11 -14.30 -14.64
N GLN A 34 26.83 -15.27 -14.04
CA GLN A 34 26.24 -16.24 -13.11
C GLN A 34 25.78 -15.59 -11.79
N GLY A 35 26.54 -14.63 -11.27
CA GLY A 35 26.20 -13.91 -10.03
C GLY A 35 24.97 -13.03 -10.21
N SER A 36 24.88 -12.32 -11.35
CA SER A 36 23.70 -11.51 -11.70
C SER A 36 22.45 -12.37 -11.86
N ALA A 37 22.56 -13.49 -12.59
CA ALA A 37 21.43 -14.39 -12.81
C ALA A 37 20.90 -14.98 -11.49
N TYR A 38 21.79 -15.37 -10.57
CA TYR A 38 21.40 -15.88 -9.26
C TYR A 38 20.69 -14.81 -8.41
N LEU A 39 21.20 -13.58 -8.40
CA LEU A 39 20.57 -12.48 -7.68
C LEU A 39 19.18 -12.13 -8.24
N LEU A 40 19.02 -12.12 -9.56
CA LEU A 40 17.71 -11.89 -10.22
C LEU A 40 16.73 -13.03 -9.94
N PHE A 41 17.19 -14.27 -9.95
CA PHE A 41 16.39 -15.43 -9.56
C PHE A 41 15.86 -15.29 -8.13
N VAL A 42 16.74 -14.95 -7.17
CA VAL A 42 16.36 -14.73 -5.77
C VAL A 42 15.42 -13.53 -5.65
N ALA A 43 15.69 -12.42 -6.34
CA ALA A 43 14.83 -11.25 -6.35
C ALA A 43 13.42 -11.58 -6.86
N SER A 44 13.32 -12.34 -7.94
CA SER A 44 12.05 -12.77 -8.49
C SER A 44 11.29 -13.69 -7.54
N LEU A 45 11.98 -14.62 -6.86
CA LEU A 45 11.33 -15.50 -5.89
C LEU A 45 10.79 -14.71 -4.69
N VAL A 46 11.58 -13.78 -4.15
CA VAL A 46 11.18 -12.93 -3.01
C VAL A 46 10.01 -12.01 -3.39
N GLY A 47 10.03 -11.43 -4.59
CA GLY A 47 8.98 -10.53 -5.08
C GLY A 47 7.72 -11.25 -5.54
N GLY A 48 7.87 -12.43 -6.14
CA GLY A 48 6.78 -13.26 -6.64
C GLY A 48 6.00 -13.95 -5.54
N LEU A 49 6.63 -14.31 -4.41
CA LEU A 49 5.99 -15.02 -3.29
C LEU A 49 4.70 -14.32 -2.78
N PRO A 50 4.69 -13.02 -2.42
CA PRO A 50 3.47 -12.35 -1.97
C PRO A 50 2.41 -12.23 -3.06
N ILE A 51 2.80 -12.18 -4.34
CA ILE A 51 1.88 -12.11 -5.48
C ILE A 51 1.20 -13.47 -5.67
N PHE A 52 1.99 -14.55 -5.66
CA PHE A 52 1.50 -15.92 -5.74
C PHE A 52 0.51 -16.26 -4.62
N ILE A 53 0.82 -15.85 -3.38
CA ILE A 53 -0.08 -16.08 -2.24
C ILE A 53 -1.43 -15.37 -2.45
N GLN A 54 -1.43 -14.12 -2.95
CA GLN A 54 -2.65 -13.36 -3.23
C GLN A 54 -3.45 -13.97 -4.38
N ALA A 55 -2.77 -14.33 -5.47
CA ALA A 55 -3.37 -15.03 -6.60
C ALA A 55 -4.05 -16.34 -6.18
N TYR A 56 -3.37 -17.14 -5.36
CA TYR A 56 -3.91 -18.40 -4.86
C TYR A 56 -5.13 -18.20 -3.97
N GLN A 57 -5.11 -17.18 -3.09
CA GLN A 57 -6.26 -16.83 -2.25
C GLN A 57 -7.46 -16.38 -3.08
N ALA A 58 -7.26 -15.54 -4.09
CA ALA A 58 -8.31 -15.09 -5.00
C ALA A 58 -8.90 -16.25 -5.82
N LEU A 59 -8.03 -17.13 -6.33
CA LEU A 59 -8.45 -18.29 -7.10
C LEU A 59 -9.26 -19.29 -6.26
N ARG A 60 -8.94 -19.45 -4.96
CA ARG A 60 -9.74 -20.30 -4.05
C ARG A 60 -11.19 -19.85 -3.93
N VAL A 61 -11.45 -18.54 -4.03
CA VAL A 61 -12.81 -17.99 -4.03
C VAL A 61 -13.36 -17.80 -5.45
N LYS A 62 -12.75 -18.44 -6.46
CA LYS A 62 -13.12 -18.41 -7.88
C LYS A 62 -13.11 -17.01 -8.50
N VAL A 63 -12.28 -16.10 -7.99
CA VAL A 63 -12.08 -14.77 -8.56
C VAL A 63 -10.80 -14.75 -9.38
N ILE A 64 -10.91 -14.32 -10.64
CA ILE A 64 -9.76 -14.07 -11.50
C ILE A 64 -9.22 -12.67 -11.16
N SER A 65 -8.12 -12.61 -10.42
CA SER A 65 -7.47 -11.35 -10.03
C SER A 65 -6.30 -10.98 -10.93
N ILE A 66 -5.89 -9.71 -10.92
CA ILE A 66 -4.67 -9.25 -11.59
C ILE A 66 -3.44 -9.98 -11.04
N ASP A 67 -3.42 -10.33 -9.74
CA ASP A 67 -2.33 -11.12 -9.15
C ASP A 67 -2.14 -12.47 -9.86
N LEU A 68 -3.22 -13.10 -10.32
CA LEU A 68 -3.16 -14.35 -11.09
C LEU A 68 -2.41 -14.13 -12.41
N LEU A 69 -2.74 -13.07 -13.14
CA LEU A 69 -2.08 -12.73 -14.41
C LEU A 69 -0.59 -12.48 -14.18
N VAL A 70 -0.23 -11.68 -13.18
CA VAL A 70 1.17 -11.37 -12.86
C VAL A 70 1.92 -12.63 -12.43
N THR A 71 1.29 -13.50 -11.66
CA THR A 71 1.86 -14.80 -11.28
C THR A 71 2.16 -15.66 -12.50
N LEU A 72 1.24 -15.71 -13.47
CA LEU A 72 1.46 -16.44 -14.73
C LEU A 72 2.59 -15.83 -15.56
N ALA A 73 2.71 -14.50 -15.61
CA ALA A 73 3.81 -13.82 -16.29
C ALA A 73 5.17 -14.17 -15.64
N ILE A 74 5.24 -14.15 -14.32
CA ILE A 74 6.44 -14.56 -13.57
C ILE A 74 6.78 -16.01 -13.90
N LEU A 75 5.83 -16.94 -13.79
CA LEU A 75 6.05 -18.35 -14.11
C LEU A 75 6.49 -18.56 -15.58
N GLY A 76 5.88 -17.84 -16.51
CA GLY A 76 6.26 -17.87 -17.93
C GLY A 76 7.72 -17.45 -18.13
N ALA A 77 8.14 -16.35 -17.50
CA ALA A 77 9.52 -15.88 -17.52
C ALA A 77 10.50 -16.91 -16.90
N PHE A 78 10.10 -17.62 -15.84
CA PHE A 78 10.90 -18.73 -15.28
C PHE A 78 11.08 -19.89 -16.27
N VAL A 79 10.04 -20.25 -17.03
CA VAL A 79 10.11 -21.35 -18.01
C VAL A 79 11.10 -21.04 -19.13
N ILE A 80 11.12 -19.80 -19.61
CA ILE A 80 12.07 -19.34 -20.65
C ILE A 80 13.44 -18.95 -20.07
N LYS A 81 13.63 -19.04 -18.75
CA LYS A 81 14.84 -18.65 -18.00
C LYS A 81 15.20 -17.16 -18.05
N GLU A 82 14.21 -16.30 -18.30
CA GLU A 82 14.34 -14.85 -18.26
C GLU A 82 14.11 -14.30 -16.85
N PHE A 83 15.11 -14.44 -15.98
CA PHE A 83 15.00 -14.00 -14.59
C PHE A 83 14.97 -12.48 -14.43
N GLU A 84 15.55 -11.75 -15.39
CA GLU A 84 15.55 -10.27 -15.42
C GLU A 84 14.12 -9.73 -15.56
N GLU A 85 13.39 -10.19 -16.58
CA GLU A 85 11.98 -9.80 -16.79
C GLU A 85 11.10 -10.18 -15.60
N SER A 86 11.30 -11.40 -15.08
CA SER A 86 10.56 -11.92 -13.94
C SER A 86 10.71 -11.04 -12.69
N ALA A 87 11.95 -10.67 -12.35
CA ALA A 87 12.25 -9.83 -11.19
C ALA A 87 11.71 -8.40 -11.37
N ILE A 88 11.87 -7.81 -12.56
CA ILE A 88 11.39 -6.45 -12.86
C ILE A 88 9.87 -6.38 -12.77
N VAL A 89 9.15 -7.33 -13.39
CA VAL A 89 7.68 -7.37 -13.34
C VAL A 89 7.19 -7.50 -11.90
N ALA A 90 7.79 -8.42 -11.12
CA ALA A 90 7.45 -8.59 -9.71
C ALA A 90 7.68 -7.30 -8.89
N PHE A 91 8.82 -6.63 -9.10
CA PHE A 91 9.13 -5.37 -8.42
C PHE A 91 8.18 -4.24 -8.79
N LEU A 92 7.94 -4.00 -10.08
CA LEU A 92 7.06 -2.92 -10.53
C LEU A 92 5.63 -3.12 -10.03
N PHE A 93 5.14 -4.36 -10.03
CA PHE A 93 3.82 -4.67 -9.49
C PHE A 93 3.73 -4.39 -7.98
N LEU A 94 4.72 -4.85 -7.21
CA LEU A 94 4.79 -4.58 -5.77
C LEU A 94 4.95 -3.09 -5.45
N PHE A 95 5.71 -2.36 -6.27
CA PHE A 95 5.91 -0.92 -6.12
C PHE A 95 4.63 -0.15 -6.44
N GLY A 96 3.92 -0.52 -7.51
CA GLY A 96 2.61 0.05 -7.84
C GLY A 96 1.61 -0.12 -6.70
N ALA A 97 1.50 -1.33 -6.15
CA ALA A 97 0.64 -1.62 -5.00
C ALA A 97 1.02 -0.79 -3.76
N TYR A 98 2.31 -0.54 -3.55
CA TYR A 98 2.78 0.33 -2.47
C TYR A 98 2.34 1.79 -2.67
N LEU A 99 2.48 2.32 -3.90
CA LEU A 99 2.05 3.68 -4.24
C LEU A 99 0.54 3.86 -4.13
N GLU A 100 -0.24 2.87 -4.57
CA GLU A 100 -1.70 2.85 -4.44
C GLU A 100 -2.10 2.92 -2.96
N GLN A 101 -1.51 2.06 -2.12
CA GLN A 101 -1.79 2.04 -0.68
C GLN A 101 -1.43 3.37 -0.01
N ARG A 102 -0.32 4.00 -0.39
CA ARG A 102 0.10 5.33 0.10
C ARG A 102 -0.90 6.41 -0.29
N THR A 103 -1.38 6.38 -1.54
CA THR A 103 -2.34 7.35 -2.06
C THR A 103 -3.68 7.22 -1.34
N LEU A 104 -4.20 6.01 -1.21
CA LEU A 104 -5.45 5.75 -0.48
C LEU A 104 -5.36 6.16 0.99
N ALA A 105 -4.24 5.88 1.66
CA ALA A 105 -4.03 6.31 3.04
C ALA A 105 -4.04 7.83 3.17
N LYS A 106 -3.41 8.55 2.23
CA LYS A 106 -3.40 10.01 2.20
C LYS A 106 -4.80 10.57 2.00
N THR A 107 -5.57 10.03 1.05
CA THR A 107 -6.97 10.43 0.81
C THR A 107 -7.83 10.21 2.05
N ARG A 108 -7.73 9.04 2.68
CA ARG A 108 -8.49 8.72 3.90
C ARG A 108 -8.15 9.66 5.06
N SER A 109 -6.86 9.98 5.23
CA SER A 109 -6.43 10.93 6.26
C SER A 109 -6.97 12.34 6.02
N ALA A 110 -7.01 12.79 4.77
CA ALA A 110 -7.56 14.11 4.44
C ALA A 110 -9.06 14.19 4.75
N ILE A 111 -9.85 13.17 4.38
CA ILE A 111 -11.28 13.09 4.73
C ILE A 111 -11.46 13.04 6.24
N LYS A 112 -10.65 12.24 6.93
CA LYS A 112 -10.69 12.15 8.39
C LYS A 112 -10.49 13.53 9.05
N ASN A 113 -9.48 14.28 8.62
CA ASN A 113 -9.21 15.61 9.16
C ASN A 113 -10.36 16.61 8.88
N LEU A 114 -11.05 16.47 7.74
CA LEU A 114 -12.24 17.29 7.44
C LEU A 114 -13.40 16.97 8.39
N VAL A 115 -13.62 15.69 8.70
CA VAL A 115 -14.67 15.26 9.63
C VAL A 115 -14.33 15.69 11.06
N GLU A 116 -13.07 15.58 11.48
CA GLU A 116 -12.60 16.01 12.81
C GLU A 116 -12.64 17.54 13.02
N MET A 117 -12.80 18.33 11.95
CA MET A 117 -13.02 19.79 12.08
C MET A 117 -14.46 20.16 12.44
N VAL A 118 -15.42 19.22 12.35
CA VAL A 118 -16.79 19.47 12.81
C VAL A 118 -16.78 19.40 14.34
N PRO A 119 -17.04 20.51 15.06
CA PRO A 119 -17.09 20.48 16.52
C PRO A 119 -18.27 19.63 16.97
N GLU A 120 -18.07 18.80 17.99
CA GLU A 120 -19.16 18.01 18.58
C GLU A 120 -20.02 18.86 19.52
N THR A 121 -19.41 19.83 20.21
CA THR A 121 -20.06 20.72 21.17
C THR A 121 -19.75 22.19 20.89
N THR A 122 -20.63 23.07 21.37
CA THR A 122 -20.44 24.53 21.33
C THR A 122 -20.99 25.16 22.60
N PHE A 123 -20.60 26.40 22.88
CA PHE A 123 -21.08 27.15 24.04
C PHE A 123 -22.21 28.10 23.63
N ARG A 124 -23.44 27.82 24.08
CA ARG A 124 -24.62 28.68 23.88
C ARG A 124 -24.78 29.67 25.03
N LYS A 125 -25.08 30.93 24.71
CA LYS A 125 -25.39 31.96 25.70
C LYS A 125 -26.83 31.81 26.23
N LEU A 126 -26.96 31.75 27.55
CA LEU A 126 -28.22 31.72 28.27
C LEU A 126 -28.79 33.14 28.48
N HIS A 127 -30.09 33.22 28.81
CA HIS A 127 -30.79 34.48 29.08
C HIS A 127 -30.19 35.25 30.27
N ASN A 128 -29.55 34.56 31.22
CA ASN A 128 -28.89 35.15 32.38
C ASN A 128 -27.48 35.69 32.07
N GLY A 129 -26.97 35.49 30.84
CA GLY A 129 -25.64 35.93 30.41
C GLY A 129 -24.54 34.87 30.56
N ASP A 130 -24.82 33.72 31.18
CA ASP A 130 -23.88 32.61 31.30
C ASP A 130 -23.81 31.79 30.00
N PHE A 131 -22.84 30.87 29.92
CA PHE A 131 -22.67 29.96 28.79
C PHE A 131 -22.83 28.50 29.24
N GLU A 132 -23.55 27.73 28.45
CA GLU A 132 -23.68 26.28 28.62
C GLU A 132 -23.09 25.54 27.41
N GLU A 133 -22.46 24.40 27.66
CA GLU A 133 -21.97 23.52 26.61
C GLU A 133 -23.12 22.64 26.11
N VAL A 134 -23.42 22.72 24.82
CA VAL A 134 -24.49 21.97 24.16
C VAL A 134 -23.94 21.25 22.93
N SER A 135 -24.56 20.13 22.54
CA SER A 135 -24.27 19.49 21.25
C SER A 135 -24.60 20.44 20.12
N VAL A 136 -23.81 20.44 19.04
CA VAL A 136 -24.11 21.22 17.84
C VAL A 136 -25.47 20.84 17.24
N GLU A 137 -25.95 19.62 17.49
CA GLU A 137 -27.25 19.12 17.05
C GLU A 137 -28.44 19.74 17.81
N GLU A 138 -28.21 20.33 18.99
CA GLU A 138 -29.23 20.95 19.86
C GLU A 138 -29.32 22.48 19.69
N VAL A 139 -28.50 23.05 18.80
CA VAL A 139 -28.46 24.48 18.50
C VAL A 139 -29.62 24.85 17.57
N ASN A 140 -30.39 25.87 17.96
CA ASN A 140 -31.50 26.37 17.15
C ASN A 140 -31.11 27.65 16.38
N GLU A 141 -31.89 27.98 15.36
CA GLU A 141 -31.80 29.29 14.72
C GLU A 141 -32.02 30.39 15.78
N GLU A 142 -31.24 31.48 15.68
CA GLU A 142 -31.17 32.61 16.63
C GLU A 142 -30.37 32.40 17.92
N ASP A 143 -29.81 31.22 18.20
CA ASP A 143 -28.91 31.00 19.34
C ASP A 143 -27.60 31.83 19.21
N ILE A 144 -27.18 32.48 20.29
CA ILE A 144 -25.89 33.21 20.35
C ILE A 144 -24.81 32.26 20.87
N LEU A 145 -23.82 31.97 20.04
CA LEU A 145 -22.73 31.06 20.36
C LEU A 145 -21.43 31.81 20.68
N LEU A 146 -20.61 31.26 21.58
CA LEU A 146 -19.26 31.75 21.85
C LEU A 146 -18.25 31.06 20.93
N VAL A 147 -17.61 31.83 20.05
CA VAL A 147 -16.48 31.38 19.23
C VAL A 147 -15.19 31.91 19.87
N LYS A 148 -14.29 31.03 20.26
CA LYS A 148 -12.95 31.38 20.77
C LYS A 148 -11.91 31.34 19.66
#